data_AF-A0A5J4QJ77-F1
#
_entry.id   AF-A0A5J4QJ77-F1
#
_cell.length_a   1.000
_cell.length_b   1.000
_cell.length_c   1.000
_cell.angle_alpha   90.00
_cell.angle_beta   90.00
_cell.angle_gamma   90.00
#
_symmetry.space_group_name_H-M   'P 1'
#
loop_
_entity.id
_entity.type
_entity.pdbx_description
1 polymer ?
#
loop_
_entity_poly.entity_id
_entity_poly.type
_entity_poly.pdbx_seq_one_letter_code
_entity_poly.pdbx_strand_id
1 'polypeptide(L)'
;MKEIGDLCGIEKELTFHLARHSFATLTLSKGVSIESVSKMLGHTNIKTTQIYARITDAKISHDMAAFAGKMKGVEAKLAVNP
;
A
#
# COMPACT_ATOMS: atom_id res chain seq x y z
N MET A 1 23.31 -1.59 -5.25
CA MET A 1 22.48 -1.20 -4.09
C MET A 1 23.31 -0.53 -3.00
N LYS A 2 24.47 -1.05 -2.60
CA LYS A 2 25.36 -0.37 -1.63
C LYS A 2 25.75 1.06 -2.05
N GLU A 3 26.30 1.25 -3.25
CA GLU A 3 26.66 2.59 -3.74
C GLU A 3 25.50 3.60 -3.75
N ILE A 4 24.28 3.16 -4.10
CA ILE A 4 23.09 4.02 -4.07
C ILE A 4 22.68 4.33 -2.63
N GLY A 5 22.78 3.37 -1.72
CA GLY A 5 22.54 3.58 -0.29
C GLY A 5 23.50 4.57 0.32
N ASP A 6 24.78 4.47 -0.03
CA ASP A 6 25.83 5.37 0.45
C ASP A 6 25.61 6.80 -0.06
N LEU A 7 25.23 6.96 -1.34
CA LEU A 7 24.85 8.26 -1.91
C LEU A 7 23.59 8.86 -1.29
N CYS A 8 22.65 8.03 -0.85
CA CYS A 8 21.41 8.46 -0.19
C CYS A 8 21.52 8.60 1.34
N GLY A 9 22.69 8.31 1.93
CA GLY A 9 22.89 8.34 3.38
C GLY A 9 22.10 7.27 4.15
N ILE A 10 21.80 6.13 3.53
CA ILE A 10 21.06 5.03 4.16
C ILE A 10 22.05 4.11 4.88
N GLU A 11 22.11 4.19 6.20
CA GLU A 11 23.02 3.39 7.04
C GLU A 11 22.63 1.90 7.13
N LYS A 12 21.41 1.54 6.73
CA LYS A 12 20.93 0.16 6.69
C LYS A 12 21.47 -0.57 5.46
N GLU A 13 21.88 -1.82 5.64
CA GLU A 13 22.29 -2.66 4.53
C GLU A 13 21.14 -2.89 3.54
N LEU A 14 21.25 -2.26 2.36
CA LEU A 14 20.28 -2.40 1.28
C LEU A 14 20.45 -3.73 0.56
N THR A 15 19.63 -4.71 0.94
CA THR A 15 19.51 -5.98 0.23
C THR A 15 18.34 -5.96 -0.76
N PHE A 16 18.38 -6.84 -1.77
CA PHE A 16 17.27 -7.02 -2.70
C PHE A 16 15.96 -7.40 -1.99
N HIS A 17 16.04 -8.24 -0.95
CA HIS A 17 14.88 -8.61 -0.15
C HIS A 17 14.29 -7.40 0.58
N LEU A 18 15.12 -6.55 1.18
CA LEU A 18 14.66 -5.33 1.85
C LEU A 18 13.99 -4.35 0.88
N ALA A 19 14.54 -4.19 -0.32
CA ALA A 19 13.97 -3.35 -1.36
C ALA A 19 12.60 -3.88 -1.83
N ARG A 20 12.49 -5.19 -2.05
CA ARG A 20 11.22 -5.85 -2.40
C ARG A 20 10.18 -5.66 -1.31
N HIS A 21 10.55 -5.83 -0.04
CA HIS A 21 9.67 -5.60 1.11
C HIS A 21 9.17 -4.16 1.14
N SER A 22 10.09 -3.20 1.04
CA SER A 22 9.76 -1.77 1.08
C SER A 22 8.85 -1.36 -0.07
N PHE A 23 9.13 -1.84 -1.29
CA PHE A 23 8.30 -1.59 -2.45
C PHE A 23 6.88 -2.12 -2.27
N ALA A 24 6.73 -3.38 -1.81
CA ALA A 24 5.42 -4.01 -1.60
C ALA A 24 4.59 -3.28 -0.55
N THR A 25 5.17 -2.97 0.61
CA THR A 25 4.48 -2.25 1.68
C THR A 25 4.10 -0.84 1.25
N LEU A 26 4.98 -0.11 0.55
CA LEU A 26 4.72 1.26 0.11
C LEU A 26 3.61 1.32 -0.96
N THR A 27 3.66 0.45 -1.96
CA THR A 27 2.66 0.41 -3.03
C THR A 27 1.29 0.01 -2.51
N LEU A 28 1.24 -1.01 -1.64
CA LEU A 28 0.01 -1.35 -0.93
C LEU A 28 -0.49 -0.17 -0.11
N SER A 29 0.35 0.51 0.68
CA SER A 29 -0.03 1.69 1.47
C SER A 29 -0.61 2.83 0.62
N LYS A 30 -0.11 2.99 -0.61
CA LYS A 30 -0.60 3.98 -1.58
C LYS A 30 -1.90 3.58 -2.30
N GLY A 31 -2.50 2.44 -1.95
CA GLY A 31 -3.80 2.03 -2.50
C GLY A 31 -3.72 1.21 -3.78
N VAL A 32 -2.54 0.76 -4.18
CA VAL A 32 -2.41 -0.19 -5.29
C VAL A 32 -2.99 -1.54 -4.85
N SER A 33 -3.73 -2.20 -5.74
CA SER A 33 -4.35 -3.49 -5.44
C SER A 33 -3.30 -4.58 -5.19
N ILE A 34 -3.64 -5.55 -4.35
CA ILE A 34 -2.73 -6.66 -4.02
C ILE A 34 -2.38 -7.52 -5.24
N GLU A 35 -3.30 -7.66 -6.17
CA GLU A 35 -3.11 -8.37 -7.45
C GLU A 35 -2.08 -7.65 -8.32
N SER A 36 -2.19 -6.32 -8.43
CA SER A 36 -1.23 -5.49 -9.17
C SER A 36 0.16 -5.58 -8.56
N VAL A 37 0.28 -5.44 -7.24
CA VAL A 37 1.55 -5.57 -6.52
C VAL A 37 2.13 -6.98 -6.69
N SER A 38 1.29 -8.03 -6.59
CA SER A 38 1.71 -9.42 -6.79
C SER A 38 2.29 -9.63 -8.19
N LYS A 39 1.67 -9.05 -9.22
CA LYS A 39 2.12 -9.15 -10.61
C LYS A 39 3.41 -8.37 -10.84
N MET A 40 3.54 -7.16 -10.28
CA MET A 40 4.78 -6.36 -10.34
C MET A 40 5.96 -7.07 -9.68
N LEU A 41 5.71 -7.82 -8.60
CA LEU A 41 6.74 -8.59 -7.90
C LEU A 41 7.06 -9.95 -8.54
N GLY A 42 6.30 -10.34 -9.58
CA GLY A 42 6.46 -11.63 -10.25
C GLY A 42 6.04 -12.82 -9.40
N HIS A 43 5.15 -12.63 -8.42
CA HIS A 43 4.67 -13.71 -7.57
C HIS A 43 3.59 -14.54 -8.28
N THR A 44 3.85 -15.84 -8.43
CA THR A 44 2.88 -16.81 -8.96
C THR A 44 1.77 -17.16 -7.97
N ASN A 45 2.02 -16.95 -6.66
CA ASN A 45 1.06 -17.17 -5.60
C ASN A 45 0.78 -15.86 -4.84
N ILE A 46 -0.47 -15.40 -4.87
CA ILE A 46 -0.89 -14.19 -4.20
C ILE A 46 -0.73 -14.25 -2.68
N LYS A 47 -0.73 -15.47 -2.08
CA LYS A 47 -0.48 -15.67 -0.64
C LYS A 47 0.87 -15.10 -0.20
N THR A 48 1.88 -15.16 -1.06
CA THR A 48 3.20 -14.59 -0.78
C THR A 48 3.14 -13.06 -0.71
N THR A 49 2.23 -12.43 -1.46
CA THR A 49 2.01 -10.97 -1.41
C THR A 49 1.13 -10.56 -0.22
N GLN A 50 0.24 -11.45 0.27
CA GLN A 50 -0.65 -11.19 1.41
C GLN A 50 0.10 -10.94 2.73
N ILE A 51 1.35 -11.40 2.87
CA ILE A 51 2.16 -11.10 4.06
C ILE A 51 2.39 -9.59 4.22
N TYR A 52 2.43 -8.83 3.11
CA TYR A 52 2.62 -7.38 3.13
C TYR A 52 1.34 -6.62 3.47
N ALA A 53 0.17 -7.16 3.08
CA ALA A 53 -1.11 -6.53 3.32
C ALA A 53 -1.50 -6.51 4.82
N ARG A 54 -1.12 -7.55 5.57
CA ARG A 54 -1.30 -7.62 7.04
C ARG A 54 -0.51 -6.58 7.82
N ILE A 55 0.58 -6.05 7.24
CA ILE A 55 1.41 -5.02 7.88
C ILE A 55 0.72 -3.65 7.80
N THR A 56 -0.25 -3.50 6.88
CA THR A 56 -0.91 -2.23 6.58
C THR A 56 -2.32 -2.12 7.16
N ASP A 57 -2.63 -2.74 8.29
CA ASP A 57 -3.96 -2.61 8.96
C ASP A 57 -4.35 -1.13 9.21
N ALA A 58 -3.36 -0.24 9.40
CA ALA A 58 -3.55 1.20 9.47
C ALA A 58 -4.16 1.79 8.17
N LYS A 59 -3.82 1.24 7.02
CA LYS A 59 -4.41 1.62 5.72
C LYS A 59 -5.88 1.24 5.65
N ILE A 60 -6.26 0.06 6.14
CA ILE A 60 -7.65 -0.38 6.17
C ILE A 60 -8.49 0.61 6.98
N SER A 61 -7.99 1.01 8.15
CA SER A 61 -8.65 2.03 8.98
C SER A 61 -8.81 3.36 8.25
N HIS A 62 -7.76 3.84 7.58
CA HIS A 62 -7.80 5.07 6.78
C HIS A 62 -8.78 4.99 5.60
N ASP A 63 -8.79 3.87 4.87
CA ASP A 63 -9.70 3.65 3.75
C ASP A 63 -11.16 3.65 4.21
N MET A 64 -11.45 3.05 5.36
CA MET A 64 -12.80 3.04 5.95
C MET A 64 -13.23 4.43 6.42
N ALA A 65 -12.32 5.20 7.02
CA ALA A 65 -12.60 6.59 7.39
C ALA A 65 -12.89 7.45 6.15
N ALA A 66 -12.10 7.31 5.08
CA ALA A 66 -12.30 8.00 3.82
C ALA A 66 -13.61 7.59 3.12
N PHE A 67 -13.96 6.30 3.18
CA PHE A 67 -15.22 5.78 2.67
C PHE A 67 -16.43 6.35 3.42
N ALA A 68 -16.38 6.36 4.76
CA ALA A 68 -17.44 6.93 5.60
C ALA A 68 -17.65 8.43 5.31
N GLY A 69 -16.58 9.19 5.08
CA GLY A 69 -16.66 10.60 4.68
C GLY A 69 -17.37 10.80 3.33
N LYS A 70 -17.04 9.98 2.32
CA LYS A 70 -17.71 10.03 1.01
C LYS A 70 -19.19 9.66 1.08
N MET A 71 -19.55 8.68 1.91
CA MET A 71 -20.95 8.27 2.14
C MET A 71 -21.79 9.42 2.69
N LYS A 72 -21.31 10.14 3.72
CA LYS A 72 -21.99 11.33 4.27
C LYS A 72 -22.20 12.43 3.22
N GLY A 73 -21.22 12.63 2.34
CA GLY A 73 -21.32 13.59 1.23
C GLY A 73 -22.34 13.17 0.16
N VAL A 74 -22.57 11.87 -0.03
CA VAL A 74 -23.59 11.33 -0.94
C VAL A 74 -24.99 11.48 -0.34
N GLU A 75 -25.17 11.15 0.94
CA GLU A 75 -26.43 11.35 1.67
C GLU A 75 -26.84 12.83 1.69
N ALA A 76 -25.90 13.75 1.91
CA ALA A 76 -26.16 15.18 1.86
C ALA A 76 -26.57 15.67 0.46
N LYS A 77 -26.07 15.06 -0.62
CA LYS A 77 -26.47 15.41 -1.99
C LYS A 77 -27.83 14.84 -2.38
N LEU A 78 -28.20 13.68 -1.84
CA LEU A 78 -29.51 13.05 -2.04
C LEU A 78 -30.61 13.73 -1.23
N ALA A 79 -30.30 14.22 -0.03
CA ALA A 79 -31.23 14.95 0.83
C ALA A 79 -31.53 16.40 0.34
N VAL A 80 -30.78 16.90 -0.64
CA VAL A 80 -30.93 18.25 -1.23
C VAL A 80 -31.60 18.21 -2.61
N ASN A 81 -32.33 17.14 -2.92
CA ASN A 81 -33.19 17.10 -4.11
C ASN A 81 -34.67 17.18 -3.68
N PRO A 82 -35.34 18.35 -3.83
CA PRO A 82 -36.76 18.49 -3.53
C PRO A 82 -37.67 17.68 -4.46
#